data_AF-A0A7C6A572-F1
#
_entry.id   AF-A0A7C6A572-F1
#
_cell.length_a   1.000
_cell.length_b   1.000
_cell.length_c   1.000
_cell.angle_alpha   90.00
_cell.angle_beta   90.00
_cell.angle_gamma   90.00
#
_symmetry.space_group_name_H-M   'P 1'
#
loop_
_entity.id
_entity.type
_entity.pdbx_description
1 polymer ?
#
loop_
_entity_poly.entity_id
_entity_poly.type
_entity_poly.pdbx_seq_one_letter_code
_entity_poly.pdbx_strand_id
1 'polypeptide(L)'
;MALPIALALGITLLTGPNPGQPEPDVYQVATEPPRLLLRPQRLRLLQRERQRQSMRWEHFDALVRGGARLPEPGFALALHYQVTRNAESGKRALTWALGPGEDLRQLALVLDWCRPLSGPQETAALLGRIERALAALRSEQTVPAVRSRVLAAVAMADERPQLAAAELREVVQHWWRGMIVPGLKQGRPIPRADHYALLEMMHVLRDNLYLDLREDAPWFFKELPLYQLMSYYPASYPAPENEYRIPASASAQPDLVAAMLSRAAELAMVAYEPNAQETQYLQGWVMQDRFCMRHPLGITYEFLWANPYHPGLTYHGLPLVLYDKNFGRLFLRSSWEEEAEWLGCFDGIRQRFAGGRPLVLGAEAAGSIFRVGEAVVVVVDKQMRFHIAEPAGPVFLAGLKPETCYDVEVDEEEMRQECSDKGGLLALPAGSWRGIRLRPSPR
;
A
#
# COMPACT_ATOMS: atom_id res chain seq x y z
N MET A 1 21.57 -66.83 -40.74
CA MET A 1 22.94 -66.30 -40.59
C MET A 1 22.80 -64.79 -40.48
N ALA A 2 22.62 -64.29 -39.25
CA ALA A 2 22.15 -62.93 -38.99
C ALA A 2 23.06 -62.26 -37.95
N LEU A 3 23.46 -61.01 -38.24
CA LEU A 3 24.30 -60.15 -37.41
C LEU A 3 23.70 -59.90 -36.02
N PRO A 4 24.52 -59.71 -34.97
CA PRO A 4 24.09 -59.03 -33.76
C PRO A 4 24.35 -57.51 -33.88
N ILE A 5 23.30 -56.75 -33.55
CA ILE A 5 23.28 -55.30 -33.40
C ILE A 5 24.01 -54.95 -32.09
N ALA A 6 25.09 -54.18 -32.17
CA ALA A 6 25.75 -53.59 -31.01
C ALA A 6 25.02 -52.31 -30.59
N LEU A 7 24.35 -52.34 -29.43
CA LEU A 7 23.73 -51.19 -28.80
C LEU A 7 24.83 -50.35 -28.10
N ALA A 8 25.10 -49.15 -28.61
CA ALA A 8 25.93 -48.17 -27.93
C ALA A 8 25.09 -47.43 -26.87
N LEU A 9 25.30 -47.77 -25.60
CA LEU A 9 24.76 -47.02 -24.45
C LEU A 9 25.59 -45.75 -24.26
N GLY A 10 25.06 -44.61 -24.74
CA GLY A 10 25.56 -43.29 -24.40
C GLY A 10 25.18 -42.95 -22.96
N ILE A 11 26.14 -43.05 -22.04
CA ILE A 11 25.99 -42.55 -20.67
C ILE A 11 26.05 -41.03 -20.72
N THR A 12 24.88 -40.38 -20.62
CA THR A 12 24.78 -38.95 -20.36
C THR A 12 25.14 -38.72 -18.90
N LEU A 13 26.35 -38.22 -18.63
CA LEU A 13 26.74 -37.73 -17.31
C LEU A 13 25.89 -36.50 -16.98
N LEU A 14 24.80 -36.72 -16.23
CA LEU A 14 24.12 -35.67 -15.49
C LEU A 14 25.09 -35.18 -14.41
N THR A 15 25.79 -34.09 -14.66
CA THR A 15 26.54 -33.38 -13.61
C THR A 15 25.53 -32.80 -12.63
N GLY A 16 25.36 -33.46 -11.49
CA GLY A 16 24.62 -32.93 -10.36
C GLY A 16 25.25 -31.63 -9.82
N PRO A 17 24.50 -30.85 -9.02
CA PRO A 17 25.00 -29.61 -8.45
C PRO A 17 26.26 -29.86 -7.63
N ASN A 18 27.31 -29.09 -7.91
CA ASN A 18 28.62 -29.19 -7.27
C ASN A 18 28.50 -28.74 -5.80
N PRO A 19 28.70 -29.62 -4.81
CA PRO A 19 28.60 -29.25 -3.39
C PRO A 19 29.87 -28.48 -3.01
N GLY A 20 29.88 -27.17 -3.24
CA GLY A 20 31.05 -26.35 -2.94
C GLY A 20 31.06 -24.94 -3.52
N GLN A 21 30.08 -24.55 -4.34
CA GLN A 21 29.87 -23.12 -4.59
C GLN A 21 29.05 -22.54 -3.44
N PRO A 22 29.55 -21.52 -2.72
CA PRO A 22 28.68 -20.78 -1.80
C PRO A 22 27.51 -20.25 -2.62
N GLU A 23 26.28 -20.54 -2.20
CA GLU A 23 25.11 -19.91 -2.81
C GLU A 23 25.35 -18.39 -2.81
N PRO A 24 25.06 -17.69 -3.93
CA PRO A 24 25.18 -16.26 -3.96
C PRO A 24 24.39 -15.67 -2.78
N ASP A 25 25.03 -14.84 -1.96
CA ASP A 25 24.37 -14.21 -0.81
C ASP A 25 23.24 -13.34 -1.35
N VAL A 26 22.00 -13.82 -1.16
CA VAL A 26 20.75 -13.27 -1.71
C VAL A 26 20.56 -11.79 -1.34
N TYR A 27 21.30 -11.30 -0.35
CA TYR A 27 21.24 -9.93 0.15
C TYR A 27 22.33 -9.00 -0.42
N GLN A 28 23.16 -9.48 -1.35
CA GLN A 28 24.10 -8.62 -2.07
C GLN A 28 23.40 -7.86 -3.20
N VAL A 29 23.55 -6.54 -3.20
CA VAL A 29 23.02 -5.66 -4.24
C VAL A 29 24.00 -5.64 -5.41
N ALA A 30 23.61 -6.23 -6.54
CA ALA A 30 24.45 -6.34 -7.74
C ALA A 30 24.03 -5.37 -8.88
N THR A 31 23.04 -4.53 -8.65
CA THR A 31 22.51 -3.58 -9.64
C THR A 31 23.39 -2.33 -9.75
N GLU A 32 23.29 -1.55 -10.82
CA GLU A 32 23.99 -0.25 -10.95
C GLU A 32 23.07 0.94 -10.57
N PRO A 33 23.62 2.04 -10.03
CA PRO A 33 22.87 3.29 -9.80
C PRO A 33 22.31 3.94 -11.09
N PRO A 34 21.13 4.59 -11.03
CA PRO A 34 20.26 4.71 -9.86
C PRO A 34 19.50 3.41 -9.57
N ARG A 35 19.65 2.91 -8.35
CA ARG A 35 19.09 1.66 -7.82
C ARG A 35 17.73 1.87 -7.17
N LEU A 36 17.53 3.03 -6.56
CA LEU A 36 16.35 3.33 -5.77
C LEU A 36 15.26 3.86 -6.69
N LEU A 37 14.19 3.07 -6.89
CA LEU A 37 12.93 3.48 -7.53
C LEU A 37 13.05 4.02 -8.98
N LEU A 38 14.23 4.18 -9.55
CA LEU A 38 14.47 4.76 -10.88
C LEU A 38 15.24 3.82 -11.78
N ARG A 39 14.89 2.52 -11.74
CA ARG A 39 15.40 1.53 -12.70
C ARG A 39 15.31 2.08 -14.13
N PRO A 40 16.21 1.68 -15.05
CA PRO A 40 16.34 2.32 -16.37
C PRO A 40 15.04 2.45 -17.18
N GLN A 41 14.08 1.55 -16.99
CA GLN A 41 12.76 1.64 -17.62
C GLN A 41 11.92 2.82 -17.08
N ARG A 42 11.80 2.97 -15.76
CA ARG A 42 11.03 4.08 -15.16
C ARG A 42 11.67 5.42 -15.46
N LEU A 43 13.00 5.52 -15.33
CA LEU A 43 13.70 6.76 -15.67
C LEU A 43 13.49 7.18 -17.13
N ARG A 44 13.55 6.23 -18.07
CA ARG A 44 13.25 6.50 -19.49
C ARG A 44 11.79 6.95 -19.70
N LEU A 45 10.83 6.38 -18.98
CA LEU A 45 9.45 6.82 -19.02
C LEU A 45 9.33 8.28 -18.57
N LEU A 46 9.88 8.64 -17.42
CA LEU A 46 9.85 10.01 -16.89
C LEU A 46 10.54 11.02 -17.82
N GLN A 47 11.64 10.63 -18.45
CA GLN A 47 12.33 11.45 -19.44
C GLN A 47 11.48 11.67 -20.71
N ARG A 48 10.68 10.69 -21.11
CA ARG A 48 9.70 10.83 -22.21
C ARG A 48 8.54 11.72 -21.82
N GLU A 49 8.04 11.61 -20.59
CA GLU A 49 7.01 12.51 -20.06
C GLU A 49 7.46 13.97 -20.10
N ARG A 50 8.72 14.24 -19.72
CA ARG A 50 9.35 15.55 -19.94
C ARG A 50 9.37 15.96 -21.41
N GLN A 51 9.84 15.09 -22.31
CA GLN A 51 9.92 15.42 -23.74
C GLN A 51 8.54 15.73 -24.34
N ARG A 52 7.50 15.07 -23.84
CA ARG A 52 6.10 15.26 -24.23
C ARG A 52 5.42 16.45 -23.58
N GLN A 53 6.07 17.10 -22.62
CA GLN A 53 5.46 18.14 -21.77
C GLN A 53 4.14 17.66 -21.17
N SER A 54 4.14 16.47 -20.57
CA SER A 54 2.91 16.00 -19.93
C SER A 54 2.51 16.90 -18.76
N MET A 55 1.21 17.03 -18.50
CA MET A 55 0.67 17.89 -17.43
C MET A 55 1.37 17.64 -16.07
N ARG A 56 1.65 16.38 -15.74
CA ARG A 56 2.34 15.99 -14.50
C ARG A 56 3.77 16.53 -14.46
N TRP A 57 4.47 16.43 -15.58
CA TRP A 57 5.81 17.00 -15.72
C TRP A 57 5.79 18.53 -15.62
N GLU A 58 4.89 19.21 -16.34
CA GLU A 58 4.81 20.67 -16.36
C GLU A 58 4.56 21.24 -14.96
N HIS A 59 3.62 20.65 -14.20
CA HIS A 59 3.36 21.05 -12.82
C HIS A 59 4.57 20.81 -11.91
N PHE A 60 5.24 19.66 -12.03
CA PHE A 60 6.42 19.35 -11.24
C PHE A 60 7.59 20.32 -11.56
N ASP A 61 7.88 20.53 -12.84
CA ASP A 61 8.95 21.42 -13.29
C ASP A 61 8.68 22.88 -12.88
N ALA A 62 7.43 23.34 -13.01
CA ALA A 62 7.04 24.69 -12.62
C ALA A 62 7.30 24.96 -11.13
N LEU A 63 7.00 24.01 -10.25
CA LEU A 63 7.25 24.15 -8.81
C LEU A 63 8.75 24.15 -8.48
N VAL A 64 9.53 23.26 -9.11
CA VAL A 64 10.98 23.17 -8.88
C VAL A 64 11.71 24.41 -9.40
N ARG A 65 11.40 24.85 -10.62
CA ARG A 65 12.00 26.04 -11.26
C ARG A 65 11.51 27.34 -10.65
N GLY A 66 10.24 27.40 -10.26
CA GLY A 66 9.66 28.54 -9.56
C GLY A 66 10.18 28.72 -8.12
N GLY A 67 11.04 27.81 -7.64
CA GLY A 67 11.62 27.91 -6.30
C GLY A 67 10.61 27.70 -5.18
N ALA A 68 9.52 26.95 -5.43
CA ALA A 68 8.53 26.64 -4.42
C ALA A 68 9.16 25.93 -3.21
N ARG A 69 8.60 26.14 -2.03
CA ARG A 69 9.00 25.41 -0.83
C ARG A 69 8.47 23.97 -0.90
N LEU A 70 9.35 23.05 -1.31
CA LEU A 70 9.04 21.62 -1.39
C LEU A 70 9.20 20.98 0.01
N PRO A 71 8.21 20.25 0.53
CA PRO A 71 8.31 19.59 1.83
C PRO A 71 9.42 18.52 1.90
N GLU A 72 9.70 17.87 0.78
CA GLU A 72 10.74 16.85 0.64
C GLU A 72 11.76 17.26 -0.43
N PRO A 73 12.60 18.27 -0.15
CA PRO A 73 13.46 18.88 -1.16
C PRO A 73 14.53 17.92 -1.68
N GLY A 74 15.06 17.02 -0.85
CA GLY A 74 16.05 16.03 -1.28
C GLY A 74 15.48 15.09 -2.34
N PHE A 75 14.26 14.58 -2.10
CA PHE A 75 13.55 13.73 -3.05
C PHE A 75 13.22 14.46 -4.36
N ALA A 76 12.58 15.63 -4.27
CA ALA A 76 12.12 16.35 -5.43
C ALA A 76 13.26 16.90 -6.31
N LEU A 77 14.31 17.48 -5.70
CA LEU A 77 15.43 18.04 -6.45
C LEU A 77 16.28 16.94 -7.12
N ALA A 78 16.47 15.80 -6.44
CA ALA A 78 17.18 14.67 -7.01
C ALA A 78 16.39 14.03 -8.17
N LEU A 79 15.06 13.92 -8.05
CA LEU A 79 14.20 13.44 -9.14
C LEU A 79 14.30 14.36 -10.36
N HIS A 80 14.21 15.67 -10.12
CA HIS A 80 14.35 16.67 -11.17
C HIS A 80 15.69 16.57 -11.88
N TYR A 81 16.80 16.38 -11.14
CA TYR A 81 18.12 16.12 -11.72
C TYR A 81 18.13 14.87 -12.61
N GLN A 82 17.58 13.75 -12.14
CA GLN A 82 17.60 12.49 -12.91
C GLN A 82 16.85 12.62 -14.24
N VAL A 83 15.71 13.31 -14.23
CA VAL A 83 14.88 13.50 -15.41
C VAL A 83 15.44 14.57 -16.35
N THR A 84 15.98 15.66 -15.82
CA THR A 84 16.45 16.79 -16.64
C THR A 84 17.91 16.72 -17.05
N ARG A 85 18.74 16.05 -16.25
CA ARG A 85 20.20 16.15 -16.20
C ARG A 85 20.71 17.57 -15.89
N ASN A 86 19.88 18.43 -15.30
CA ASN A 86 20.32 19.74 -14.82
C ASN A 86 21.16 19.60 -13.54
N ALA A 87 22.46 19.85 -13.65
CA ALA A 87 23.39 19.78 -12.52
C ALA A 87 23.04 20.73 -11.36
N GLU A 88 22.35 21.85 -11.62
CA GLU A 88 21.95 22.79 -10.58
C GLU A 88 20.99 22.15 -9.57
N SER A 89 19.94 21.46 -10.05
CA SER A 89 18.98 20.76 -9.18
C SER A 89 19.68 19.70 -8.33
N GLY A 90 20.60 18.93 -8.94
CA GLY A 90 21.35 17.91 -8.21
C GLY A 90 22.32 18.48 -7.19
N LYS A 91 22.99 19.59 -7.49
CA LYS A 91 23.85 20.31 -6.52
C LYS A 91 23.04 20.90 -5.36
N ARG A 92 21.84 21.40 -5.61
CA ARG A 92 20.91 21.85 -4.55
C ARG A 92 20.49 20.69 -3.66
N ALA A 93 20.21 19.51 -4.23
CA ALA A 93 19.91 18.30 -3.47
C ALA A 93 21.09 17.86 -2.59
N LEU A 94 22.31 17.84 -3.14
CA LEU A 94 23.54 17.53 -2.38
C LEU A 94 23.80 18.55 -1.26
N THR A 95 23.65 19.84 -1.53
CA THR A 95 23.81 20.91 -0.53
C THR A 95 22.83 20.73 0.62
N TRP A 96 21.57 20.41 0.31
CA TRP A 96 20.58 20.09 1.33
C TRP A 96 20.98 18.86 2.15
N ALA A 97 21.38 17.76 1.49
CA ALA A 97 21.74 16.51 2.16
C ALA A 97 22.99 16.63 3.05
N LEU A 98 23.98 17.42 2.63
CA LEU A 98 25.21 17.67 3.39
C LEU A 98 25.03 18.71 4.50
N GLY A 99 24.03 19.59 4.40
CA GLY A 99 23.70 20.61 5.39
C GLY A 99 22.50 20.20 6.26
N PRO A 100 21.30 20.77 6.04
CA PRO A 100 20.13 20.62 6.91
C PRO A 100 19.36 19.29 6.77
N GLY A 101 19.73 18.39 5.87
CA GLY A 101 18.98 17.15 5.63
C GLY A 101 19.15 16.10 6.74
N GLU A 102 18.05 15.70 7.37
CA GLU A 102 18.04 14.69 8.45
C GLU A 102 17.27 13.42 8.09
N ASP A 103 16.37 13.50 7.10
CA ASP A 103 15.53 12.37 6.69
C ASP A 103 16.34 11.29 5.96
N LEU A 104 16.50 10.11 6.59
CA LEU A 104 17.31 9.00 6.06
C LEU A 104 16.86 8.54 4.67
N ARG A 105 15.56 8.51 4.41
CA ARG A 105 15.01 8.10 3.10
C ARG A 105 15.47 9.09 2.02
N GLN A 106 15.36 10.39 2.25
CA GLN A 106 15.81 11.41 1.31
C GLN A 106 17.34 11.44 1.16
N LEU A 107 18.11 11.25 2.24
CA LEU A 107 19.58 11.15 2.15
C LEU A 107 20.00 9.97 1.25
N ALA A 108 19.35 8.82 1.38
CA ALA A 108 19.60 7.66 0.53
C ALA A 108 19.27 7.93 -0.94
N LEU A 109 18.12 8.58 -1.22
CA LEU A 109 17.76 8.99 -2.59
C LEU A 109 18.78 9.96 -3.18
N VAL A 110 19.26 10.95 -2.40
CA VAL A 110 20.28 11.89 -2.88
C VAL A 110 21.62 11.19 -3.13
N LEU A 111 22.04 10.26 -2.26
CA LEU A 111 23.27 9.49 -2.47
C LEU A 111 23.21 8.69 -3.77
N ASP A 112 22.12 7.95 -4.00
CA ASP A 112 21.96 7.09 -5.19
C ASP A 112 21.76 7.92 -6.46
N TRP A 113 20.90 8.94 -6.42
CA TRP A 113 20.51 9.68 -7.62
C TRP A 113 21.46 10.82 -7.96
N CYS A 114 22.16 11.42 -7.01
CA CYS A 114 23.08 12.52 -7.29
C CYS A 114 24.55 12.09 -7.29
N ARG A 115 24.83 10.78 -7.20
CA ARG A 115 26.19 10.23 -7.15
C ARG A 115 27.15 10.79 -8.21
N PRO A 116 26.76 10.93 -9.50
CA PRO A 116 27.68 11.44 -10.51
C PRO A 116 28.10 12.90 -10.32
N LEU A 117 27.42 13.66 -9.47
CA LEU A 117 27.73 15.06 -9.19
C LEU A 117 28.59 15.25 -7.94
N SER A 118 28.66 14.24 -7.06
CA SER A 118 29.40 14.34 -5.80
C SER A 118 30.86 13.95 -5.96
N GLY A 119 31.77 14.77 -5.42
CA GLY A 119 33.18 14.40 -5.29
C GLY A 119 33.41 13.34 -4.20
N PRO A 120 34.62 12.73 -4.12
CA PRO A 120 34.93 11.71 -3.11
C PRO A 120 34.71 12.16 -1.66
N GLN A 121 35.04 13.42 -1.35
CA GLN A 121 34.86 13.99 -0.01
C GLN A 121 33.38 14.16 0.36
N GLU A 122 32.58 14.69 -0.56
CA GLU A 122 31.13 14.88 -0.37
C GLU A 122 30.43 13.52 -0.22
N THR A 123 30.81 12.54 -1.05
CA THR A 123 30.36 11.15 -0.93
C THR A 123 30.67 10.59 0.45
N ALA A 124 31.91 10.69 0.92
CA ALA A 124 32.32 10.17 2.22
C ALA A 124 31.55 10.85 3.37
N ALA A 125 31.34 12.16 3.28
CA ALA A 125 30.57 12.91 4.27
C ALA A 125 29.09 12.48 4.30
N LEU A 126 28.46 12.28 3.13
CA LEU A 126 27.08 11.84 3.04
C LEU A 126 26.92 10.40 3.55
N LEU A 127 27.83 9.48 3.20
CA LEU A 127 27.86 8.12 3.75
C LEU A 127 27.94 8.13 5.28
N GLY A 128 28.83 8.93 5.87
CA GLY A 128 28.94 9.04 7.33
C GLY A 128 27.67 9.62 8.00
N ARG A 129 26.89 10.46 7.30
CA ARG A 129 25.57 10.90 7.80
C ARG A 129 24.55 9.76 7.74
N ILE A 130 24.49 9.03 6.62
CA ILE A 130 23.56 7.92 6.42
C ILE A 130 23.85 6.79 7.42
N GLU A 131 25.10 6.43 7.65
CA GLU A 131 25.49 5.41 8.64
C GLU A 131 25.03 5.77 10.06
N ARG A 132 25.20 7.03 10.47
CA ARG A 132 24.74 7.51 11.79
C ARG A 132 23.22 7.47 11.92
N ALA A 133 22.50 7.94 10.89
CA ALA A 133 21.04 7.91 10.88
C ALA A 133 20.49 6.47 10.81
N LEU A 134 21.15 5.58 10.06
CA LEU A 134 20.84 4.15 10.02
C LEU A 134 21.00 3.50 11.39
N ALA A 135 22.10 3.78 12.10
CA ALA A 135 22.33 3.29 13.45
C ALA A 135 21.27 3.81 14.44
N ALA A 136 20.88 5.08 14.35
CA ALA A 136 19.86 5.69 15.20
C ALA A 136 18.46 5.06 15.00
N LEU A 137 18.14 4.64 13.78
CA LEU A 137 16.84 4.03 13.46
C LEU A 137 16.81 2.50 13.61
N ARG A 138 17.91 1.85 13.99
CA ARG A 138 18.01 0.38 13.99
C ARG A 138 16.99 -0.30 14.91
N SER A 139 16.63 0.31 16.04
CA SER A 139 15.62 -0.23 16.96
C SER A 139 14.18 0.06 16.54
N GLU A 140 13.97 0.99 15.61
CA GLU A 140 12.64 1.38 15.15
C GLU A 140 12.08 0.35 14.16
N GLN A 141 10.94 -0.24 14.52
CA GLN A 141 10.30 -1.34 13.78
C GLN A 141 9.07 -0.89 12.99
N THR A 142 8.81 0.42 12.91
CA THR A 142 7.72 0.97 12.10
C THR A 142 8.04 0.82 10.61
N VAL A 143 7.00 0.65 9.77
CA VAL A 143 7.19 0.48 8.33
C VAL A 143 7.96 1.65 7.69
N PRO A 144 7.70 2.93 8.02
CA PRO A 144 8.48 4.04 7.47
C PRO A 144 9.95 4.04 7.88
N ALA A 145 10.27 3.64 9.12
CA ALA A 145 11.65 3.54 9.59
C ALA A 145 12.39 2.41 8.86
N VAL A 146 11.79 1.23 8.78
CA VAL A 146 12.36 0.07 8.08
C VAL A 146 12.53 0.34 6.59
N ARG A 147 11.55 0.96 5.93
CA ARG A 147 11.69 1.47 4.55
C ARG A 147 12.96 2.33 4.42
N SER A 148 13.15 3.28 5.32
CA SER A 148 14.30 4.21 5.25
C SER A 148 15.63 3.48 5.41
N ARG A 149 15.69 2.48 6.30
CA ARG A 149 16.84 1.59 6.49
C ARG A 149 17.17 0.79 5.23
N VAL A 150 16.15 0.20 4.57
CA VAL A 150 16.32 -0.55 3.31
C VAL A 150 16.86 0.34 2.19
N LEU A 151 16.29 1.54 1.99
CA LEU A 151 16.76 2.47 0.97
C LEU A 151 18.22 2.87 1.23
N ALA A 152 18.57 3.16 2.49
CA ALA A 152 19.94 3.47 2.88
C ALA A 152 20.91 2.32 2.63
N ALA A 153 20.53 1.09 3.00
CA ALA A 153 21.35 -0.10 2.76
C ALA A 153 21.64 -0.30 1.26
N VAL A 154 20.63 -0.16 0.40
CA VAL A 154 20.81 -0.30 -1.05
C VAL A 154 21.66 0.85 -1.63
N ALA A 155 21.46 2.09 -1.17
CA ALA A 155 22.22 3.24 -1.66
C ALA A 155 23.72 3.16 -1.32
N MET A 156 24.09 2.54 -0.20
CA MET A 156 25.47 2.41 0.27
C MET A 156 26.14 1.09 -0.12
N ALA A 157 25.49 0.25 -0.93
CA ALA A 157 25.93 -1.13 -1.11
C ALA A 157 27.32 -1.27 -1.77
N ASP A 158 27.77 -0.28 -2.55
CA ASP A 158 29.12 -0.31 -3.16
C ASP A 158 30.21 -0.02 -2.13
N GLU A 159 29.97 0.94 -1.24
CA GLU A 159 30.96 1.39 -0.27
C GLU A 159 30.90 0.62 1.05
N ARG A 160 29.74 0.02 1.36
CA ARG A 160 29.45 -0.71 2.60
C ARG A 160 28.72 -2.04 2.35
N PRO A 161 29.26 -2.93 1.49
CA PRO A 161 28.55 -4.14 1.05
C PRO A 161 28.14 -5.06 2.21
N GLN A 162 29.01 -5.25 3.20
CA GLN A 162 28.71 -6.12 4.35
C GLN A 162 27.62 -5.53 5.26
N LEU A 163 27.67 -4.23 5.53
CA LEU A 163 26.66 -3.55 6.33
C LEU A 163 25.31 -3.56 5.61
N ALA A 164 25.30 -3.27 4.30
CA ALA A 164 24.11 -3.31 3.47
C ALA A 164 23.46 -4.70 3.47
N ALA A 165 24.23 -5.76 3.19
CA ALA A 165 23.71 -7.13 3.16
C ALA A 165 23.19 -7.59 4.53
N ALA A 166 23.89 -7.25 5.62
CA ALA A 166 23.43 -7.58 6.98
C ALA A 166 22.09 -6.89 7.31
N GLU A 167 21.95 -5.62 6.93
CA GLU A 167 20.74 -4.84 7.17
C GLU A 167 19.55 -5.37 6.34
N LEU A 168 19.77 -5.67 5.06
CA LEU A 168 18.74 -6.24 4.18
C LEU A 168 18.30 -7.63 4.65
N ARG A 169 19.24 -8.46 5.12
CA ARG A 169 18.94 -9.76 5.72
C ARG A 169 18.08 -9.63 6.97
N GLU A 170 18.44 -8.73 7.88
CA GLU A 170 17.67 -8.47 9.10
C GLU A 170 16.23 -8.10 8.76
N VAL A 171 16.04 -7.15 7.85
CA VAL A 171 14.70 -6.67 7.49
C VAL A 171 13.86 -7.79 6.88
N VAL A 172 14.41 -8.56 5.93
CA VAL A 172 13.64 -9.61 5.25
C VAL A 172 13.37 -10.80 6.17
N GLN A 173 14.38 -11.30 6.89
CA GLN A 173 14.24 -12.52 7.67
C GLN A 173 13.58 -12.28 9.02
N HIS A 174 13.96 -11.21 9.72
CA HIS A 174 13.50 -10.98 11.09
C HIS A 174 12.27 -10.08 11.12
N TRP A 175 12.34 -8.89 10.55
CA TRP A 175 11.21 -7.95 10.60
C TRP A 175 10.03 -8.43 9.74
N TRP A 176 10.24 -8.70 8.45
CA TRP A 176 9.15 -9.07 7.55
C TRP A 176 8.59 -10.47 7.87
N ARG A 177 9.43 -11.51 7.74
CA ARG A 177 9.01 -12.91 7.94
C ARG A 177 8.79 -13.28 9.40
N GLY A 178 9.54 -12.67 10.33
CA GLY A 178 9.46 -12.97 11.76
C GLY A 178 8.42 -12.13 12.52
N MET A 179 8.07 -10.93 12.06
CA MET A 179 7.13 -10.06 12.78
C MET A 179 5.90 -9.67 11.95
N ILE A 180 6.07 -9.09 10.77
CA ILE A 180 4.96 -8.55 9.98
C ILE A 180 4.03 -9.66 9.47
N VAL A 181 4.58 -10.68 8.81
CA VAL A 181 3.78 -11.79 8.25
C VAL A 181 3.04 -12.56 9.34
N PRO A 182 3.65 -12.94 10.48
CA PRO A 182 2.91 -13.50 11.61
C PRO A 182 1.85 -12.55 12.17
N GLY A 183 2.13 -11.24 12.23
CA GLY A 183 1.16 -10.22 12.63
C GLY A 183 -0.07 -10.19 11.72
N LEU A 184 0.14 -10.19 10.40
CA LEU A 184 -0.92 -10.26 9.39
C LEU A 184 -1.77 -11.52 9.58
N LYS A 185 -1.15 -12.70 9.74
CA LYS A 185 -1.86 -13.96 10.02
C LYS A 185 -2.66 -13.91 11.33
N GLN A 186 -2.18 -13.16 12.30
CA GLN A 186 -2.88 -12.88 13.56
C GLN A 186 -3.92 -11.75 13.44
N GLY A 187 -4.22 -11.26 12.24
CA GLY A 187 -5.24 -10.23 12.01
C GLY A 187 -4.81 -8.84 12.46
N ARG A 188 -3.50 -8.56 12.54
CA ARG A 188 -2.96 -7.21 12.74
C ARG A 188 -2.64 -6.62 11.37
N PRO A 189 -3.48 -5.72 10.83
CA PRO A 189 -3.25 -5.12 9.52
C PRO A 189 -2.08 -4.15 9.58
N ILE A 190 -1.43 -3.92 8.44
CA ILE A 190 -0.55 -2.76 8.26
C ILE A 190 -1.45 -1.52 8.18
N PRO A 191 -1.16 -0.43 8.91
CA PRO A 191 -1.95 0.79 8.84
C PRO A 191 -1.93 1.40 7.44
N ARG A 192 -3.05 1.99 7.00
CA ARG A 192 -3.15 2.67 5.70
C ARG A 192 -2.06 3.71 5.49
N ALA A 193 -1.76 4.49 6.53
CA ALA A 193 -0.73 5.53 6.49
C ALA A 193 0.66 4.99 6.12
N ASP A 194 0.90 3.70 6.39
CA ASP A 194 2.18 3.03 6.15
C ASP A 194 2.25 2.33 4.78
N HIS A 195 1.13 2.24 4.04
CA HIS A 195 1.08 1.52 2.76
C HIS A 195 2.04 2.10 1.71
N TYR A 196 2.23 3.43 1.68
CA TYR A 196 3.19 4.03 0.76
C TYR A 196 4.63 3.59 1.09
N ALA A 197 5.02 3.67 2.36
CA ALA A 197 6.35 3.25 2.79
C ALA A 197 6.59 1.75 2.55
N LEU A 198 5.57 0.92 2.78
CA LEU A 198 5.61 -0.52 2.48
C LEU A 198 5.92 -0.75 0.99
N LEU A 199 5.17 -0.11 0.09
CA LEU A 199 5.35 -0.33 -1.34
C LEU A 199 6.68 0.25 -1.85
N GLU A 200 7.11 1.40 -1.34
CA GLU A 200 8.42 1.96 -1.70
C GLU A 200 9.55 1.00 -1.33
N MET A 201 9.51 0.41 -0.13
CA MET A 201 10.46 -0.61 0.30
C MET A 201 10.40 -1.86 -0.58
N MET A 202 9.19 -2.35 -0.89
CA MET A 202 9.03 -3.55 -1.72
C MET A 202 9.57 -3.33 -3.13
N HIS A 203 9.33 -2.16 -3.76
CA HIS A 203 9.94 -1.82 -5.05
C HIS A 203 11.46 -1.93 -4.98
N VAL A 204 12.09 -1.38 -3.93
CA VAL A 204 13.54 -1.41 -3.77
C VAL A 204 14.06 -2.84 -3.58
N LEU A 205 13.42 -3.66 -2.73
CA LEU A 205 13.85 -5.04 -2.51
C LEU A 205 13.70 -5.90 -3.77
N ARG A 206 12.57 -5.79 -4.47
CA ARG A 206 12.35 -6.53 -5.71
C ARG A 206 13.33 -6.12 -6.80
N ASP A 207 13.50 -4.82 -7.01
CA ASP A 207 14.29 -4.31 -8.12
C ASP A 207 15.80 -4.56 -7.96
N ASN A 208 16.27 -4.78 -6.72
CA ASN A 208 17.70 -4.94 -6.41
C ASN A 208 18.10 -6.34 -5.95
N LEU A 209 17.19 -7.11 -5.34
CA LEU A 209 17.43 -8.45 -4.81
C LEU A 209 16.55 -9.53 -5.44
N TYR A 210 15.63 -9.18 -6.34
CA TYR A 210 14.63 -10.09 -6.91
C TYR A 210 13.73 -10.77 -5.86
N LEU A 211 13.57 -10.15 -4.69
CA LEU A 211 12.71 -10.63 -3.62
C LEU A 211 11.33 -9.97 -3.72
N ASP A 212 10.28 -10.75 -4.00
CA ASP A 212 8.90 -10.29 -3.91
C ASP A 212 8.29 -10.66 -2.55
N LEU A 213 8.25 -9.69 -1.63
CA LEU A 213 7.72 -9.89 -0.28
C LEU A 213 6.25 -10.31 -0.23
N ARG A 214 5.51 -10.16 -1.34
CA ARG A 214 4.10 -10.56 -1.43
C ARG A 214 3.90 -12.05 -1.33
N GLU A 215 4.90 -12.84 -1.73
CA GLU A 215 4.85 -14.30 -1.71
C GLU A 215 4.64 -14.85 -0.29
N ASP A 216 5.09 -14.11 0.74
CA ASP A 216 4.91 -14.51 2.14
C ASP A 216 3.46 -14.28 2.65
N ALA A 217 2.68 -13.42 1.98
CA ALA A 217 1.30 -13.08 2.35
C ALA A 217 0.41 -12.71 1.14
N PRO A 218 0.24 -13.59 0.14
CA PRO A 218 -0.41 -13.24 -1.13
C PRO A 218 -1.87 -12.82 -0.96
N TRP A 219 -2.57 -13.41 0.02
CA TRP A 219 -3.95 -13.06 0.36
C TRP A 219 -4.10 -11.59 0.80
N PHE A 220 -3.12 -11.04 1.53
CA PHE A 220 -3.15 -9.65 1.98
C PHE A 220 -3.03 -8.69 0.80
N PHE A 221 -2.04 -8.94 -0.06
CA PHE A 221 -1.76 -8.08 -1.20
C PHE A 221 -2.81 -8.18 -2.31
N LYS A 222 -3.51 -9.31 -2.42
CA LYS A 222 -4.65 -9.47 -3.33
C LYS A 222 -5.82 -8.56 -2.94
N GLU A 223 -6.15 -8.47 -1.66
CA GLU A 223 -7.28 -7.67 -1.17
C GLU A 223 -6.95 -6.18 -1.02
N LEU A 224 -5.67 -5.83 -0.91
CA LEU A 224 -5.21 -4.48 -0.63
C LEU A 224 -5.70 -3.40 -1.62
N PRO A 225 -5.69 -3.61 -2.96
CA PRO A 225 -6.26 -2.64 -3.90
C PRO A 225 -7.75 -2.36 -3.65
N LEU A 226 -8.54 -3.41 -3.38
CA LEU A 226 -9.97 -3.27 -3.13
C LEU A 226 -10.23 -2.57 -1.79
N TYR A 227 -9.45 -2.89 -0.75
CA TYR A 227 -9.46 -2.14 0.51
C TYR A 227 -9.22 -0.65 0.29
N GLN A 228 -8.22 -0.28 -0.52
CA GLN A 228 -7.95 1.13 -0.80
C GLN A 228 -9.18 1.81 -1.41
N LEU A 229 -9.75 1.23 -2.46
CA LEU A 229 -10.92 1.78 -3.17
C LEU A 229 -12.16 1.93 -2.28
N MET A 230 -12.48 0.89 -1.51
CA MET A 230 -13.71 0.80 -0.74
C MET A 230 -13.72 1.66 0.52
N SER A 231 -12.54 2.06 1.01
CA SER A 231 -12.41 2.83 2.24
C SER A 231 -12.23 4.32 2.02
N TYR A 232 -12.59 4.85 0.85
CA TYR A 232 -12.77 6.29 0.62
C TYR A 232 -14.21 6.71 0.91
N TYR A 233 -14.38 7.92 1.43
CA TYR A 233 -15.70 8.55 1.40
C TYR A 233 -16.13 8.82 -0.06
N PRO A 234 -17.43 8.70 -0.39
CA PRO A 234 -17.91 8.86 -1.76
C PRO A 234 -17.63 10.24 -2.39
N ALA A 235 -17.93 11.32 -1.67
CA ALA A 235 -17.80 12.67 -2.22
C ALA A 235 -16.34 13.11 -2.35
N SER A 236 -16.04 13.85 -3.41
CA SER A 236 -14.76 14.55 -3.52
C SER A 236 -14.69 15.70 -2.52
N TYR A 237 -13.46 16.07 -2.15
CA TYR A 237 -13.17 17.18 -1.28
C TYR A 237 -12.45 18.28 -2.07
N PRO A 238 -13.01 19.50 -2.17
CA PRO A 238 -12.40 20.58 -2.92
C PRO A 238 -11.21 21.17 -2.17
N ALA A 239 -10.15 21.50 -2.90
CA ALA A 239 -8.99 22.25 -2.42
C ALA A 239 -8.59 23.32 -3.45
N PRO A 240 -7.75 24.30 -3.09
CA PRO A 240 -7.35 25.39 -4.00
C PRO A 240 -6.77 24.91 -5.33
N GLU A 241 -6.03 23.80 -5.33
CA GLU A 241 -5.29 23.31 -6.48
C GLU A 241 -6.05 22.30 -7.34
N ASN A 242 -6.94 21.48 -6.74
CA ASN A 242 -7.76 20.45 -7.38
C ASN A 242 -8.71 19.77 -6.36
N GLU A 243 -9.30 18.62 -6.72
CA GLU A 243 -10.11 17.80 -5.81
C GLU A 243 -9.32 16.64 -5.20
N TYR A 244 -9.72 16.21 -4.01
CA TYR A 244 -9.15 15.08 -3.30
C TYR A 244 -10.20 14.02 -3.01
N ARG A 245 -9.77 12.77 -3.00
CA ARG A 245 -10.53 11.68 -2.37
C ARG A 245 -10.05 11.53 -0.95
N ILE A 246 -10.97 11.54 0.00
CA ILE A 246 -10.65 11.51 1.42
C ILE A 246 -10.77 10.07 1.93
N PRO A 247 -9.66 9.44 2.33
CA PRO A 247 -9.70 8.11 2.93
C PRO A 247 -10.44 8.20 4.27
N ALA A 248 -11.24 7.18 4.59
CA ALA A 248 -11.86 7.05 5.90
C ALA A 248 -10.77 7.02 6.99
N SER A 249 -11.01 7.78 8.06
CA SER A 249 -10.06 7.99 9.15
C SER A 249 -10.80 7.94 10.49
N ALA A 250 -10.09 7.67 11.59
CA ALA A 250 -10.69 7.59 12.92
C ALA A 250 -11.40 8.91 13.33
N SER A 251 -10.89 10.06 12.90
CA SER A 251 -11.44 11.37 13.22
C SER A 251 -12.65 11.76 12.36
N ALA A 252 -12.90 11.02 11.26
CA ALA A 252 -13.87 11.41 10.23
C ALA A 252 -13.64 12.84 9.67
N GLN A 253 -12.41 13.35 9.77
CA GLN A 253 -12.04 14.66 9.23
C GLN A 253 -11.19 14.49 7.96
N PRO A 254 -11.35 15.38 6.97
CA PRO A 254 -10.46 15.46 5.83
C PRO A 254 -9.00 15.74 6.25
N ASP A 255 -8.09 14.89 5.77
CA ASP A 255 -6.65 15.09 5.89
C ASP A 255 -6.02 14.97 4.50
N LEU A 256 -5.58 16.11 3.96
CA LEU A 256 -5.03 16.19 2.60
C LEU A 256 -3.65 15.51 2.50
N VAL A 257 -2.87 15.48 3.58
CA VAL A 257 -1.58 14.79 3.60
C VAL A 257 -1.84 13.28 3.57
N ALA A 258 -2.77 12.78 4.39
CA ALA A 258 -3.16 11.39 4.36
C ALA A 258 -3.76 10.98 3.00
N ALA A 259 -4.56 11.85 2.37
CA ALA A 259 -5.10 11.62 1.03
C ALA A 259 -4.00 11.52 -0.03
N MET A 260 -3.04 12.45 -0.03
CA MET A 260 -1.90 12.41 -0.95
C MET A 260 -1.05 11.15 -0.78
N LEU A 261 -0.74 10.75 0.47
CA LEU A 261 0.05 9.55 0.74
C LEU A 261 -0.72 8.26 0.41
N SER A 262 -2.04 8.24 0.62
CA SER A 262 -2.88 7.10 0.21
C SER A 262 -2.87 6.95 -1.31
N ARG A 263 -3.05 8.05 -2.05
CA ARG A 263 -2.95 8.06 -3.52
C ARG A 263 -1.54 7.70 -4.01
N ALA A 264 -0.48 8.18 -3.35
CA ALA A 264 0.88 7.79 -3.68
C ALA A 264 1.09 6.27 -3.50
N ALA A 265 0.52 5.67 -2.45
CA ALA A 265 0.55 4.22 -2.26
C ALA A 265 -0.18 3.50 -3.41
N GLU A 266 -1.33 4.00 -3.84
CA GLU A 266 -2.09 3.39 -4.93
C GLU A 266 -1.35 3.45 -6.27
N LEU A 267 -0.74 4.60 -6.60
CA LEU A 267 0.10 4.74 -7.79
C LEU A 267 1.30 3.80 -7.73
N ALA A 268 1.95 3.69 -6.57
CA ALA A 268 3.06 2.75 -6.37
C ALA A 268 2.61 1.28 -6.49
N MET A 269 1.38 0.96 -6.08
CA MET A 269 0.79 -0.38 -6.20
C MET A 269 0.56 -0.75 -7.66
N VAL A 270 0.00 0.19 -8.44
CA VAL A 270 -0.15 0.04 -9.88
C VAL A 270 1.18 -0.16 -10.57
N ALA A 271 2.18 0.64 -10.22
CA ALA A 271 3.53 0.48 -10.77
C ALA A 271 4.20 -0.83 -10.35
N TYR A 272 3.78 -1.46 -9.24
CA TYR A 272 4.32 -2.73 -8.78
C TYR A 272 3.78 -3.89 -9.61
N GLU A 273 2.47 -3.97 -9.83
CA GLU A 273 1.84 -5.07 -10.58
C GLU A 273 0.72 -4.55 -11.48
N PRO A 274 1.05 -3.98 -12.65
CA PRO A 274 0.06 -3.34 -13.52
C PRO A 274 -0.90 -4.32 -14.21
N ASN A 275 -0.60 -5.62 -14.16
CA ASN A 275 -1.35 -6.66 -14.88
C ASN A 275 -2.34 -7.43 -14.00
N ALA A 276 -2.31 -7.26 -12.66
CA ALA A 276 -3.32 -7.85 -11.79
C ALA A 276 -4.67 -7.14 -11.96
N GLN A 277 -5.76 -7.90 -11.98
CA GLN A 277 -7.09 -7.38 -12.24
C GLN A 277 -7.50 -6.33 -11.19
N GLU A 278 -7.26 -6.62 -9.92
CA GLU A 278 -7.55 -5.75 -8.77
C GLU A 278 -6.81 -4.40 -8.92
N THR A 279 -5.57 -4.46 -9.39
CA THR A 279 -4.74 -3.28 -9.64
C THR A 279 -5.18 -2.51 -10.89
N GLN A 280 -5.77 -3.15 -11.90
CA GLN A 280 -6.33 -2.46 -13.07
C GLN A 280 -7.57 -1.63 -12.71
N TYR A 281 -8.41 -2.08 -11.79
CA TYR A 281 -9.49 -1.24 -11.25
C TYR A 281 -8.91 -0.03 -10.51
N LEU A 282 -7.86 -0.25 -9.72
CA LEU A 282 -7.16 0.83 -9.04
C LEU A 282 -6.55 1.83 -10.03
N GLN A 283 -6.00 1.36 -11.16
CA GLN A 283 -5.52 2.22 -12.24
C GLN A 283 -6.63 3.13 -12.80
N GLY A 284 -7.82 2.59 -13.08
CA GLY A 284 -8.97 3.39 -13.52
C GLY A 284 -9.43 4.41 -12.47
N TRP A 285 -9.23 4.11 -11.19
CA TRP A 285 -9.48 5.04 -10.09
C TRP A 285 -8.45 6.17 -10.03
N VAL A 286 -7.15 5.84 -10.01
CA VAL A 286 -6.09 6.85 -9.81
C VAL A 286 -5.83 7.71 -11.03
N MET A 287 -6.14 7.27 -12.25
CA MET A 287 -5.83 8.05 -13.47
C MET A 287 -6.83 9.18 -13.78
N GLN A 288 -7.82 9.43 -12.92
CA GLN A 288 -8.72 10.57 -13.08
C GLN A 288 -8.01 11.90 -12.83
N ASP A 289 -7.94 12.74 -13.87
CA ASP A 289 -7.16 13.98 -13.87
C ASP A 289 -7.60 15.01 -12.81
N ARG A 290 -8.89 15.04 -12.44
CA ARG A 290 -9.39 15.93 -11.37
C ARG A 290 -8.77 15.67 -9.99
N PHE A 291 -8.22 14.46 -9.79
CA PHE A 291 -7.56 14.05 -8.56
C PHE A 291 -6.02 14.03 -8.66
N CYS A 292 -5.46 14.52 -9.76
CA CYS A 292 -4.00 14.63 -9.93
C CYS A 292 -3.39 15.49 -8.82
N MET A 293 -2.40 14.97 -8.07
CA MET A 293 -1.83 15.72 -6.94
C MET A 293 -0.98 16.89 -7.43
N ARG A 294 -1.49 18.11 -7.31
CA ARG A 294 -0.78 19.35 -7.71
C ARG A 294 -0.05 20.05 -6.57
N HIS A 295 -0.36 19.69 -5.33
CA HIS A 295 0.28 20.24 -4.14
C HIS A 295 1.80 19.94 -4.12
N PRO A 296 2.66 20.84 -3.61
CA PRO A 296 4.11 20.66 -3.54
C PRO A 296 4.60 19.35 -2.91
N LEU A 297 3.83 18.78 -1.97
CA LEU A 297 4.08 17.44 -1.43
C LEU A 297 3.78 16.36 -2.48
N GLY A 298 2.53 16.31 -2.96
CA GLY A 298 2.01 15.20 -3.75
C GLY A 298 2.54 15.14 -5.18
N ILE A 299 2.87 16.27 -5.79
CA ILE A 299 3.29 16.32 -7.21
C ILE A 299 4.54 15.46 -7.49
N THR A 300 5.47 15.37 -6.53
CA THR A 300 6.68 14.57 -6.69
C THR A 300 6.35 13.08 -6.75
N TYR A 301 5.37 12.64 -5.95
CA TYR A 301 4.86 11.27 -5.96
C TYR A 301 4.04 10.98 -7.22
N GLU A 302 3.16 11.91 -7.60
CA GLU A 302 2.34 11.80 -8.81
C GLU A 302 3.24 11.63 -10.03
N PHE A 303 4.28 12.47 -10.16
CA PHE A 303 5.21 12.38 -11.27
C PHE A 303 6.07 11.11 -11.23
N LEU A 304 6.55 10.66 -10.06
CA LEU A 304 7.36 9.45 -9.94
C LEU A 304 6.58 8.19 -10.37
N TRP A 305 5.32 8.07 -9.95
CA TRP A 305 4.60 6.80 -10.00
C TRP A 305 3.54 6.70 -11.08
N ALA A 306 2.91 7.81 -11.46
CA ALA A 306 1.81 7.76 -12.42
C ALA A 306 2.30 7.29 -13.79
N ASN A 307 1.58 6.31 -14.34
CA ASN A 307 1.80 5.83 -15.68
C ASN A 307 0.44 5.68 -16.38
N PRO A 308 0.03 6.67 -17.19
CA PRO A 308 -1.26 6.63 -17.88
C PRO A 308 -1.32 5.57 -18.99
N TYR A 309 -0.20 4.90 -19.29
CA TYR A 309 -0.11 3.87 -20.32
C TYR A 309 -0.37 2.45 -19.79
N HIS A 310 -0.58 2.27 -18.48
CA HIS A 310 -1.00 0.98 -17.94
C HIS A 310 -2.49 0.70 -18.21
N PRO A 311 -2.87 -0.57 -18.42
CA PRO A 311 -4.26 -0.95 -18.60
C PRO A 311 -5.08 -0.61 -17.36
N GLY A 312 -6.27 -0.04 -17.56
CA GLY A 312 -7.20 0.31 -16.50
C GLY A 312 -8.59 -0.25 -16.77
N LEU A 313 -9.25 -0.71 -15.71
CA LEU A 313 -10.66 -1.12 -15.73
C LEU A 313 -11.51 -0.06 -15.03
N THR A 314 -12.78 0.03 -15.42
CA THR A 314 -13.74 0.87 -14.69
C THR A 314 -14.06 0.26 -13.33
N TYR A 315 -13.88 1.03 -12.26
CA TYR A 315 -14.23 0.60 -10.90
C TYR A 315 -15.74 0.52 -10.66
N HIS A 316 -16.58 1.04 -11.56
CA HIS A 316 -18.04 0.92 -11.45
C HIS A 316 -18.55 -0.53 -11.48
N GLY A 317 -17.74 -1.46 -12.01
CA GLY A 317 -18.04 -2.90 -11.98
C GLY A 317 -17.62 -3.64 -10.72
N LEU A 318 -16.99 -2.96 -9.74
CA LEU A 318 -16.56 -3.59 -8.50
C LEU A 318 -17.73 -3.83 -7.54
N PRO A 319 -17.66 -4.88 -6.71
CA PRO A 319 -18.62 -5.11 -5.64
C PRO A 319 -18.77 -3.88 -4.75
N LEU A 320 -20.01 -3.62 -4.35
CA LEU A 320 -20.36 -2.53 -3.44
C LEU A 320 -20.20 -2.89 -1.95
N VAL A 321 -19.70 -4.10 -1.69
CA VAL A 321 -19.49 -4.68 -0.37
C VAL A 321 -18.08 -5.25 -0.31
N LEU A 322 -17.31 -4.83 0.68
CA LEU A 322 -16.04 -5.44 1.06
C LEU A 322 -16.13 -5.86 2.52
N TYR A 323 -16.17 -7.18 2.75
CA TYR A 323 -16.10 -7.76 4.09
C TYR A 323 -14.78 -8.52 4.25
N ASP A 324 -13.89 -7.96 5.07
CA ASP A 324 -12.59 -8.53 5.39
C ASP A 324 -12.62 -9.13 6.80
N LYS A 325 -12.94 -10.42 6.85
CA LYS A 325 -12.99 -11.22 8.08
C LYS A 325 -11.62 -11.31 8.78
N ASN A 326 -10.51 -11.20 8.06
CA ASN A 326 -9.17 -11.37 8.63
C ASN A 326 -8.78 -10.20 9.53
N PHE A 327 -9.23 -8.99 9.17
CA PHE A 327 -8.97 -7.77 9.94
C PHE A 327 -10.19 -7.19 10.63
N GLY A 328 -11.36 -7.82 10.50
CA GLY A 328 -12.58 -7.35 11.15
C GLY A 328 -13.11 -6.05 10.55
N ARG A 329 -13.09 -5.94 9.22
CA ARG A 329 -13.45 -4.72 8.51
C ARG A 329 -14.62 -4.95 7.56
N LEU A 330 -15.50 -3.96 7.49
CA LEU A 330 -16.63 -3.93 6.56
C LEU A 330 -16.70 -2.55 5.92
N PHE A 331 -16.80 -2.50 4.60
CA PHE A 331 -17.07 -1.30 3.84
C PHE A 331 -18.22 -1.56 2.87
N LEU A 332 -19.23 -0.70 2.93
CA LEU A 332 -20.43 -0.76 2.11
C LEU A 332 -20.61 0.57 1.41
N ARG A 333 -21.10 0.52 0.17
CA ARG A 333 -21.55 1.71 -0.56
C ARG A 333 -22.80 1.41 -1.38
N SER A 334 -23.63 2.41 -1.65
CA SER A 334 -24.84 2.22 -2.47
C SER A 334 -24.57 2.27 -3.98
N SER A 335 -23.56 3.03 -4.39
CA SER A 335 -23.07 3.15 -5.78
C SER A 335 -21.65 3.73 -5.78
N TRP A 336 -21.04 3.87 -6.95
CA TRP A 336 -19.73 4.51 -7.12
C TRP A 336 -19.79 6.04 -7.33
N GLU A 337 -21.00 6.62 -7.25
CA GLU A 337 -21.24 8.06 -7.39
C GLU A 337 -20.90 8.84 -6.10
N GLU A 338 -20.84 10.17 -6.19
CA GLU A 338 -20.40 11.05 -5.09
C GLU A 338 -21.46 11.22 -4.00
N GLU A 339 -22.72 11.11 -4.37
CA GLU A 339 -23.88 11.14 -3.49
C GLU A 339 -24.17 9.78 -2.81
N ALA A 340 -23.36 8.75 -3.08
CA ALA A 340 -23.59 7.42 -2.55
C ALA A 340 -23.66 7.43 -1.01
N GLU A 341 -24.54 6.59 -0.47
CA GLU A 341 -24.45 6.22 0.94
C GLU A 341 -23.23 5.32 1.12
N TRP A 342 -22.53 5.48 2.24
CA TRP A 342 -21.41 4.63 2.60
C TRP A 342 -21.43 4.31 4.09
N LEU A 343 -21.02 3.11 4.45
CA LEU A 343 -20.87 2.68 5.83
C LEU A 343 -19.57 1.88 5.99
N GLY A 344 -18.78 2.25 6.98
CA GLY A 344 -17.54 1.58 7.34
C GLY A 344 -17.55 1.10 8.78
N CYS A 345 -17.19 -0.16 9.01
CA CYS A 345 -16.82 -0.70 10.32
C CYS A 345 -15.35 -1.11 10.24
N PHE A 346 -14.46 -0.45 10.95
CA PHE A 346 -13.02 -0.73 10.89
C PHE A 346 -12.33 -0.21 12.15
N ASP A 347 -11.27 -0.90 12.59
CA ASP A 347 -10.43 -0.49 13.71
C ASP A 347 -11.22 -0.12 14.99
N GLY A 348 -12.33 -0.84 15.24
CA GLY A 348 -13.24 -0.62 16.37
C GLY A 348 -14.22 0.56 16.20
N ILE A 349 -14.16 1.28 15.08
CA ILE A 349 -14.97 2.45 14.78
C ILE A 349 -16.06 2.08 13.77
N ARG A 350 -17.22 2.73 13.90
CA ARG A 350 -18.31 2.68 12.93
C ARG A 350 -18.59 4.07 12.40
N GLN A 351 -18.70 4.20 11.09
CA GLN A 351 -18.95 5.47 10.42
C GLN A 351 -19.97 5.30 9.31
N ARG A 352 -20.75 6.35 9.08
CA ARG A 352 -21.63 6.49 7.93
C ARG A 352 -21.30 7.77 7.19
N PHE A 353 -21.32 7.73 5.86
CA PHE A 353 -21.35 8.92 5.02
C PHE A 353 -22.76 9.08 4.47
N ALA A 354 -23.40 10.19 4.82
CA ALA A 354 -24.75 10.52 4.36
C ALA A 354 -24.93 12.04 4.37
N GLY A 355 -25.65 12.57 3.38
CA GLY A 355 -25.85 14.01 3.25
C GLY A 355 -24.54 14.79 3.04
N GLY A 356 -23.59 14.22 2.31
CA GLY A 356 -22.34 14.88 1.92
C GLY A 356 -21.27 14.97 3.01
N ARG A 357 -21.41 14.29 4.14
CA ARG A 357 -20.42 14.31 5.23
C ARG A 357 -20.31 12.96 5.96
N PRO A 358 -19.12 12.63 6.50
CA PRO A 358 -18.96 11.48 7.37
C PRO A 358 -19.49 11.77 8.79
N LEU A 359 -20.03 10.74 9.43
CA LEU A 359 -20.61 10.75 10.77
C LEU A 359 -20.10 9.50 11.52
N VAL A 360 -19.51 9.70 12.69
CA VAL A 360 -19.14 8.59 13.59
C VAL A 360 -20.39 8.12 14.32
N LEU A 361 -20.64 6.80 14.33
CA LEU A 361 -21.79 6.19 14.98
C LEU A 361 -21.41 5.82 16.42
N GLY A 362 -21.99 6.52 17.40
CA GLY A 362 -21.79 6.28 18.82
C GLY A 362 -22.69 5.20 19.40
N ALA A 363 -22.87 5.24 20.73
CA ALA A 363 -23.71 4.29 21.45
C ALA A 363 -25.21 4.48 21.15
N GLU A 364 -25.61 5.69 20.76
CA GLU A 364 -26.96 6.04 20.33
C GLU A 364 -27.41 5.29 19.07
N ALA A 365 -26.47 4.78 18.27
CA ALA A 365 -26.78 3.97 17.10
C ALA A 365 -27.10 2.50 17.46
N ALA A 366 -26.97 2.08 18.73
CA ALA A 366 -27.28 0.71 19.13
C ALA A 366 -28.76 0.37 18.87
N GLY A 367 -29.00 -0.79 18.24
CA GLY A 367 -30.33 -1.25 17.81
C GLY A 367 -30.75 -0.68 16.46
N SER A 368 -29.96 0.21 15.85
CA SER A 368 -30.27 0.78 14.54
C SER A 368 -29.99 -0.22 13.41
N ILE A 369 -30.85 -0.17 12.39
CA ILE A 369 -30.71 -0.94 11.16
C ILE A 369 -30.43 0.04 10.02
N PHE A 370 -29.25 -0.08 9.40
CA PHE A 370 -28.83 0.73 8.27
C PHE A 370 -28.89 -0.09 6.99
N ARG A 371 -29.55 0.44 5.97
CA ARG A 371 -29.53 -0.14 4.62
C ARG A 371 -28.59 0.68 3.76
N VAL A 372 -27.69 0.01 3.05
CA VAL A 372 -26.73 0.64 2.13
C VAL A 372 -26.72 -0.18 0.85
N GLY A 373 -27.38 0.34 -0.19
CA GLY A 373 -27.68 -0.45 -1.38
C GLY A 373 -28.51 -1.69 -1.04
N GLU A 374 -28.06 -2.86 -1.47
CA GLU A 374 -28.72 -4.14 -1.19
C GLU A 374 -28.36 -4.73 0.19
N ALA A 375 -27.29 -4.24 0.82
CA ALA A 375 -26.80 -4.74 2.10
C ALA A 375 -27.50 -4.08 3.29
N VAL A 376 -27.60 -4.82 4.39
CA VAL A 376 -28.12 -4.31 5.67
C VAL A 376 -27.08 -4.49 6.76
N VAL A 377 -26.89 -3.46 7.58
CA VAL A 377 -26.07 -3.50 8.79
C VAL A 377 -26.94 -3.25 10.01
N VAL A 378 -26.96 -4.21 10.92
CA VAL A 378 -27.60 -4.09 12.22
C VAL A 378 -26.53 -3.77 13.25
N VAL A 379 -26.63 -2.60 13.90
CA VAL A 379 -25.78 -2.29 15.04
C VAL A 379 -26.40 -2.95 16.27
N VAL A 380 -25.77 -4.01 16.73
CA VAL A 380 -26.29 -4.88 17.78
C VAL A 380 -26.37 -4.13 19.11
N ASP A 381 -27.52 -4.22 19.76
CA ASP A 381 -27.75 -3.72 21.11
C ASP A 381 -27.77 -4.87 22.13
N LYS A 382 -28.14 -4.56 23.38
CA LYS A 382 -28.24 -5.56 24.45
C LYS A 382 -29.39 -6.55 24.26
N GLN A 383 -30.40 -6.24 23.45
CA GLN A 383 -31.58 -7.08 23.27
C GLN A 383 -31.31 -8.25 22.34
N MET A 384 -30.30 -8.16 21.45
CA MET A 384 -29.84 -9.25 20.59
C MET A 384 -30.98 -9.86 19.75
N ARG A 385 -32.01 -9.06 19.45
CA ARG A 385 -33.19 -9.44 18.67
C ARG A 385 -33.54 -8.31 17.72
N PHE A 386 -33.69 -8.64 16.44
CA PHE A 386 -33.87 -7.65 15.39
C PHE A 386 -34.90 -8.11 14.38
N HIS A 387 -35.59 -7.16 13.76
CA HIS A 387 -36.56 -7.41 12.71
C HIS A 387 -36.18 -6.63 11.46
N ILE A 388 -35.94 -7.33 10.34
CA ILE A 388 -35.66 -6.70 9.06
C ILE A 388 -36.95 -6.77 8.24
N ALA A 389 -37.58 -5.61 8.07
CA ALA A 389 -38.92 -5.50 7.50
C ALA A 389 -38.98 -5.95 6.02
N GLU A 390 -37.89 -5.77 5.28
CA GLU A 390 -37.81 -6.07 3.86
C GLU A 390 -36.71 -7.10 3.57
N PRO A 391 -36.87 -7.98 2.55
CA PRO A 391 -35.80 -8.86 2.11
C PRO A 391 -34.53 -8.05 1.81
N ALA A 392 -33.39 -8.51 2.31
CA ALA A 392 -32.09 -7.89 2.11
C ALA A 392 -31.16 -8.84 1.36
N GLY A 393 -30.13 -8.30 0.72
CA GLY A 393 -28.99 -9.07 0.26
C GLY A 393 -28.17 -9.55 1.45
N PRO A 394 -26.85 -9.27 1.52
CA PRO A 394 -26.06 -9.64 2.68
C PRO A 394 -26.46 -8.83 3.92
N VAL A 395 -26.60 -9.51 5.06
CA VAL A 395 -26.88 -8.88 6.36
C VAL A 395 -25.64 -8.98 7.24
N PHE A 396 -25.22 -7.86 7.81
CA PHE A 396 -24.09 -7.78 8.73
C PHE A 396 -24.56 -7.34 10.10
N LEU A 397 -24.11 -8.03 11.13
CA LEU A 397 -24.30 -7.64 12.52
C LEU A 397 -23.00 -7.03 13.02
N ALA A 398 -23.07 -5.81 13.55
CA ALA A 398 -21.91 -5.06 14.00
C ALA A 398 -22.00 -4.73 15.49
N GLY A 399 -20.87 -4.81 16.20
CA GLY A 399 -20.79 -4.50 17.64
C GLY A 399 -20.94 -5.73 18.54
N LEU A 400 -20.77 -6.94 18.01
CA LEU A 400 -20.69 -8.16 18.80
C LEU A 400 -19.35 -8.23 19.54
N LYS A 401 -19.28 -9.05 20.59
CA LYS A 401 -17.99 -9.39 21.22
C LYS A 401 -17.12 -10.13 20.20
N PRO A 402 -15.88 -9.68 19.92
CA PRO A 402 -15.00 -10.32 18.95
C PRO A 402 -14.75 -11.81 19.21
N GLU A 403 -14.56 -12.57 18.13
CA GLU A 403 -14.21 -14.00 18.14
C GLU A 403 -15.10 -14.85 19.06
N THR A 404 -16.37 -14.46 19.16
CA THR A 404 -17.37 -15.13 19.99
C THR A 404 -18.41 -15.79 19.09
N CYS A 405 -18.78 -17.02 19.42
CA CYS A 405 -19.82 -17.78 18.73
C CYS A 405 -21.19 -17.53 19.36
N TYR A 406 -22.18 -17.39 18.48
CA TYR A 406 -23.56 -17.12 18.82
C TYR A 406 -24.45 -18.17 18.16
N ASP A 407 -25.45 -18.61 18.90
CA ASP A 407 -26.56 -19.35 18.33
C ASP A 407 -27.47 -18.33 17.62
N VAL A 408 -27.57 -18.46 16.30
CA VAL A 408 -28.38 -17.61 15.43
C VAL A 408 -29.69 -18.35 15.15
N GLU A 409 -30.77 -17.80 15.66
CA GLU A 409 -32.14 -18.24 15.39
C GLU A 409 -32.77 -17.27 14.38
N VAL A 410 -33.26 -17.82 13.27
CA VAL A 410 -33.94 -17.09 12.20
C VAL A 410 -35.34 -17.67 12.09
N ASP A 411 -36.35 -16.81 11.90
CA ASP A 411 -37.73 -17.27 11.76
C ASP A 411 -37.83 -18.35 10.67
N GLU A 412 -38.42 -19.51 11.01
CA GLU A 412 -38.67 -20.65 10.12
C GLU A 412 -37.41 -21.40 9.62
N GLU A 413 -36.22 -21.10 10.15
CA GLU A 413 -34.99 -21.86 9.86
C GLU A 413 -34.45 -22.60 11.09
N GLU A 414 -33.61 -23.61 10.86
CA GLU A 414 -32.89 -24.28 11.93
C GLU A 414 -31.87 -23.35 12.58
N MET A 415 -31.77 -23.44 13.90
CA MET A 415 -30.75 -22.72 14.66
C MET A 415 -29.36 -23.17 14.21
N ARG A 416 -28.48 -22.21 13.95
CA ARG A 416 -27.09 -22.48 13.58
C ARG A 416 -26.13 -21.67 14.43
N GLN A 417 -24.93 -22.22 14.60
CA GLN A 417 -23.87 -21.53 15.33
C GLN A 417 -23.02 -20.73 14.35
N GLU A 418 -22.84 -19.44 14.62
CA GLU A 418 -22.01 -18.55 13.81
C GLU A 418 -21.09 -17.74 14.71
N CYS A 419 -19.86 -17.47 14.26
CA CYS A 419 -18.86 -16.78 15.07
C CYS A 419 -18.50 -15.43 14.47
N SER A 420 -18.56 -14.40 15.31
CA SER A 420 -18.10 -13.06 14.98
C SER A 420 -16.59 -13.04 14.71
N ASP A 421 -16.16 -12.12 13.87
CA ASP A 421 -14.75 -11.92 13.53
C ASP A 421 -14.00 -11.09 14.59
N LYS A 422 -12.76 -10.70 14.27
CA LYS A 422 -11.89 -9.92 15.14
C LYS A 422 -12.38 -8.49 15.40
N GLY A 423 -13.23 -7.97 14.51
CA GLY A 423 -13.87 -6.66 14.63
C GLY A 423 -15.22 -6.72 15.35
N GLY A 424 -15.69 -7.92 15.73
CA GLY A 424 -17.03 -8.09 16.28
C GLY A 424 -18.12 -7.96 15.20
N LEU A 425 -17.80 -8.34 13.95
CA LEU A 425 -18.74 -8.41 12.84
C LEU A 425 -19.18 -9.85 12.60
N LEU A 426 -20.45 -10.03 12.24
CA LEU A 426 -20.99 -11.30 11.78
C LEU A 426 -21.67 -11.09 10.43
N ALA A 427 -21.25 -11.84 9.41
CA ALA A 427 -21.92 -11.83 8.12
C ALA A 427 -22.91 -12.99 8.03
N LEU A 428 -24.16 -12.68 7.72
CA LEU A 428 -25.19 -13.65 7.38
C LEU A 428 -25.36 -13.65 5.85
N PRO A 429 -25.51 -14.82 5.21
CA PRO A 429 -25.67 -14.92 3.75
C PRO A 429 -26.94 -14.20 3.27
N ALA A 430 -27.14 -14.03 1.97
CA ALA A 430 -28.40 -13.49 1.45
C ALA A 430 -29.58 -14.42 1.79
N GLY A 431 -30.72 -13.87 2.19
CA GLY A 431 -31.86 -14.66 2.66
C GLY A 431 -33.03 -13.84 3.21
N SER A 432 -34.11 -14.52 3.60
CA SER A 432 -35.29 -13.90 4.21
C SER A 432 -35.12 -13.70 5.71
N TRP A 433 -34.27 -12.75 6.09
CA TRP A 433 -33.94 -12.46 7.48
C TRP A 433 -35.02 -11.64 8.22
N ARG A 434 -36.26 -12.16 8.33
CA ARG A 434 -37.36 -11.40 8.95
C ARG A 434 -37.13 -11.18 10.44
N GLY A 435 -36.93 -12.24 11.22
CA GLY A 435 -36.60 -12.17 12.64
C GLY A 435 -35.26 -12.83 12.88
N ILE A 436 -34.33 -12.11 13.51
CA ILE A 436 -33.04 -12.65 13.95
C ILE A 436 -32.97 -12.55 15.47
N ARG A 437 -32.60 -13.64 16.13
CA ARG A 437 -32.23 -13.65 17.55
C ARG A 437 -30.84 -14.27 17.71
N LEU A 438 -30.01 -13.65 18.55
CA LEU A 438 -28.67 -14.12 18.89
C LEU A 438 -28.63 -14.50 20.37
N ARG A 439 -27.95 -15.60 20.68
CA ARG A 439 -27.58 -15.95 22.05
C ARG A 439 -26.10 -16.34 22.08
N PRO A 440 -25.30 -15.87 23.05
CA PRO A 440 -23.95 -16.39 23.21
C PRO A 440 -24.00 -17.91 23.38
N SER A 441 -23.28 -18.63 22.53
CA SER A 441 -23.28 -20.09 22.56
C SER A 441 -22.48 -20.56 23.80
N PRO A 442 -23.02 -21.46 24.64
CA PRO A 442 -22.26 -22.04 25.73
C PRO A 442 -21.09 -22.84 25.16
N ARG A 443 -19.87 -22.56 25.64
CA ARG A 443 -18.66 -23.24 25.21
C ARG A 443 -18.67 -24.73 25.51
#